data_AF-A0A6A8FM25-F1
#
_entry.id   AF-A0A6A8FM25-F1
#
_cell.length_a   1.000
_cell.length_b   1.000
_cell.length_c   1.000
_cell.angle_alpha   90.00
_cell.angle_beta   90.00
_cell.angle_gamma   90.00
#
_symmetry.space_group_name_H-M   'P 1'
#
loop_
_entity.id
_entity.type
_entity.pdbx_description
1 polymer ?
#
loop_
_entity_poly.entity_id
_entity_poly.type
_entity_poly.pdbx_seq_one_letter_code
_entity_poly.pdbx_strand_id
1 'polypeptide(L)'
;MSSVQIAANVVKNLEREDYKLLRVFASGLEHHETLTRHQLVGYSKLHGDIVDYRVKGLQEMNLINKNNRGFTILNAGLDTFALKILAEKNIISGIGKPIGVGKESDVYEAVTDRQEERAVKFFRIGRISFREVTKKRSFA
;
A
#
# COMPACT_ATOMS: atom_id res chain seq x y z
N MET A 1 -0.17 0.41 13.46
CA MET A 1 -1.33 0.77 12.59
C MET A 1 -1.48 -0.28 11.51
N SER A 2 -2.70 -0.56 11.04
CA SER A 2 -2.89 -1.46 9.89
C SER A 2 -2.36 -0.82 8.60
N SER A 3 -2.03 -1.62 7.59
CA SER A 3 -1.58 -1.09 6.29
C SER A 3 -2.63 -0.18 5.64
N VAL A 4 -3.91 -0.52 5.80
CA VAL A 4 -5.03 0.30 5.30
C VAL A 4 -5.10 1.65 6.01
N GLN A 5 -4.86 1.70 7.32
CA GLN A 5 -4.85 2.97 8.06
C GLN A 5 -3.69 3.88 7.62
N ILE A 6 -2.50 3.31 7.41
CA ILE A 6 -1.36 4.06 6.86
C ILE A 6 -1.73 4.60 5.47
N ALA A 7 -2.29 3.75 4.61
CA ALA A 7 -2.68 4.12 3.25
C ALA A 7 -3.74 5.23 3.23
N ALA A 8 -4.79 5.13 4.04
CA ALA A 8 -5.85 6.14 4.12
C ALA A 8 -5.34 7.52 4.60
N ASN A 9 -4.33 7.55 5.47
CA ASN A 9 -3.72 8.79 5.93
C ASN A 9 -2.78 9.39 4.88
N VAL A 10 -2.01 8.55 4.17
CA VAL A 10 -0.99 9.00 3.23
C VAL A 10 -1.57 9.38 1.87
N VAL A 11 -2.62 8.70 1.40
CA VAL A 11 -3.16 8.87 0.04
C VAL A 11 -3.58 10.31 -0.29
N LYS A 12 -3.96 11.10 0.72
CA LYS A 12 -4.35 12.51 0.57
C LYS A 12 -3.15 13.43 0.30
N ASN A 13 -1.98 13.07 0.81
CA ASN A 13 -0.75 13.87 0.73
C ASN A 13 0.17 13.37 -0.40
N LEU A 14 -0.24 12.36 -1.16
CA LEU A 14 0.56 11.74 -2.19
C LEU A 14 0.70 12.68 -3.40
N GLU A 15 1.93 13.07 -3.72
CA GLU A 15 2.20 13.89 -4.90
C GLU A 15 2.21 13.04 -6.18
N ARG A 16 2.23 13.72 -7.34
CA ARG A 16 2.14 13.08 -8.65
C ARG A 16 3.30 12.12 -8.89
N GLU A 17 4.51 12.52 -8.50
CA GLU A 17 5.73 11.73 -8.64
C GLU A 17 5.72 10.51 -7.72
N ASP A 18 5.22 10.65 -6.49
CA ASP A 18 5.06 9.54 -5.54
C ASP A 18 4.09 8.49 -6.10
N TYR A 19 2.95 8.93 -6.62
CA TYR A 19 1.99 8.05 -7.27
C TYR A 19 2.58 7.35 -8.50
N LYS A 20 3.40 8.06 -9.30
CA LYS A 20 4.08 7.48 -10.45
C LYS A 20 5.06 6.38 -10.03
N LEU A 21 5.81 6.59 -8.95
CA LEU A 21 6.71 5.57 -8.40
C LEU A 21 5.94 4.37 -7.84
N LEU A 22 4.87 4.59 -7.09
CA LEU A 22 4.00 3.50 -6.60
C LEU A 22 3.40 2.68 -7.75
N ARG A 23 3.02 3.33 -8.86
CA ARG A 23 2.58 2.64 -10.09
C ARG A 23 3.69 1.76 -10.68
N VAL A 24 4.93 2.26 -10.74
CA VAL A 24 6.08 1.49 -11.22
C VAL A 24 6.30 0.26 -10.34
N PHE A 25 6.27 0.41 -9.02
CA PHE A 25 6.36 -0.72 -8.11
C PHE A 25 5.22 -1.73 -8.32
N ALA A 26 3.97 -1.27 -8.35
CA ALA A 26 2.81 -2.14 -8.52
C ALA A 26 2.84 -2.90 -9.86
N SER A 27 3.24 -2.24 -10.94
CA SER A 27 3.38 -2.88 -12.27
C SER A 27 4.58 -3.84 -12.33
N GLY A 28 5.62 -3.57 -11.54
CA GLY A 28 6.81 -4.41 -11.45
C GLY A 28 6.61 -5.71 -10.67
N LEU A 29 5.58 -5.82 -9.83
CA LEU A 29 5.35 -6.97 -8.95
C LEU A 29 5.23 -8.31 -9.69
N GLU A 30 4.78 -8.30 -10.95
CA GLU A 30 4.66 -9.50 -11.77
C GLU A 30 6.03 -10.12 -12.11
N HIS A 31 7.06 -9.30 -12.24
CA HIS A 31 8.37 -9.71 -12.77
C HIS A 31 9.53 -9.52 -11.78
N HIS A 32 9.34 -8.67 -10.76
CA HIS A 32 10.40 -8.24 -9.87
C HIS A 32 9.91 -8.16 -8.42
N GLU A 33 10.57 -8.90 -7.52
CA GLU A 33 10.39 -8.78 -6.07
C GLU A 33 10.95 -7.44 -5.54
N THR A 34 12.03 -6.95 -6.16
CA THR A 34 12.76 -5.75 -5.77
C THR A 34 13.16 -4.98 -7.03
N LEU A 35 13.05 -3.65 -6.98
CA LEU A 35 13.48 -2.74 -8.05
C LEU A 35 14.73 -1.96 -7.65
N THR A 36 15.70 -1.90 -8.54
CA THR A 36 16.90 -1.08 -8.38
C THR A 36 16.62 0.40 -8.69
N ARG A 37 17.48 1.31 -8.22
CA ARG A 37 17.41 2.74 -8.58
C ARG A 37 17.37 2.96 -10.09
N HIS A 38 18.20 2.22 -10.84
CA HIS A 38 18.26 2.33 -12.30
C HIS A 38 16.92 1.97 -12.96
N GLN A 39 16.28 0.88 -12.50
CA GLN A 39 14.94 0.49 -12.97
C GLN A 39 13.88 1.54 -12.60
N LEU A 40 13.93 2.09 -11.38
CA LEU A 40 12.99 3.14 -10.96
C LEU A 40 13.10 4.38 -11.85
N VAL A 41 14.32 4.85 -12.13
CA VAL A 41 14.55 5.98 -13.05
C VAL A 41 14.04 5.65 -14.46
N GLY A 42 14.41 4.49 -15.00
CA GLY A 42 14.02 4.07 -16.35
C GLY A 42 12.50 3.92 -16.53
N TYR A 43 11.83 3.21 -15.62
CA TYR A 43 10.39 2.94 -15.71
C TYR A 43 9.54 4.18 -15.36
N SER A 44 9.97 4.98 -14.39
CA SER A 44 9.24 6.19 -14.01
C SER A 44 9.49 7.34 -14.98
N LYS A 45 10.56 7.33 -15.77
CA LYS A 45 11.00 8.47 -16.61
C LYS A 45 11.11 9.77 -15.79
N LEU A 46 11.54 9.67 -14.53
CA LEU A 46 11.83 10.80 -13.65
C LEU A 46 13.34 11.01 -13.58
N HIS A 47 13.76 12.23 -13.26
CA HIS A 47 15.18 12.52 -13.02
C HIS A 47 15.68 11.74 -11.79
N GLY A 48 16.95 11.33 -11.80
CA GLY A 48 17.55 10.53 -10.73
C GLY A 48 17.39 11.16 -9.34
N ASP A 49 17.62 12.47 -9.23
CA ASP A 49 17.53 13.19 -7.96
C ASP A 49 16.09 13.24 -7.42
N ILE A 50 15.10 13.34 -8.33
CA ILE A 50 13.68 13.31 -7.97
C ILE A 50 13.33 11.91 -7.45
N VAL A 51 13.81 10.86 -8.12
CA VAL A 51 13.60 9.48 -7.65
C VAL A 51 14.19 9.29 -6.27
N ASP A 52 15.42 9.74 -6.01
CA ASP A 52 16.06 9.58 -4.70
C ASP A 52 15.32 10.33 -3.59
N TYR A 53 14.89 11.57 -3.85
CA TYR A 53 14.10 12.36 -2.92
C TYR A 53 12.75 11.68 -2.58
N ARG A 54 12.01 11.28 -3.62
CA ARG A 54 10.68 10.69 -3.46
C ARG A 54 10.74 9.31 -2.84
N VAL A 55 11.71 8.49 -3.21
CA VAL A 55 11.95 7.18 -2.58
C VAL A 55 12.19 7.34 -1.09
N LYS A 56 12.97 8.34 -0.66
CA LYS A 56 13.16 8.62 0.77
C LYS A 56 11.84 8.97 1.45
N GLY A 57 11.02 9.84 0.86
CA GLY A 57 9.69 10.16 1.38
C GLY A 57 8.77 8.94 1.48
N LEU A 58 8.74 8.10 0.44
CA LEU A 58 7.96 6.84 0.43
C LEU A 58 8.42 5.87 1.52
N GLN A 59 9.71 5.84 1.86
CA GLN A 59 10.24 5.06 2.98
C GLN A 59 9.79 5.64 4.33
N GLU A 60 9.87 6.96 4.51
CA GLU A 60 9.42 7.66 5.73
C GLU A 60 7.92 7.43 5.99
N MET A 61 7.13 7.36 4.92
CA MET A 61 5.70 7.02 4.97
C MET A 61 5.41 5.52 5.15
N ASN A 62 6.44 4.66 5.27
CA ASN A 62 6.33 3.20 5.38
C ASN A 62 5.57 2.55 4.20
N LEU A 63 5.69 3.12 3.00
CA LEU A 63 5.07 2.57 1.79
C LEU A 63 5.97 1.59 1.05
N ILE A 64 7.29 1.75 1.19
CA ILE A 64 8.31 0.90 0.59
C ILE A 64 9.38 0.56 1.62
N ASN A 65 10.13 -0.51 1.36
CA ASN A 65 11.31 -0.90 2.11
C ASN A 65 12.55 -0.92 1.22
N LYS A 66 13.72 -0.66 1.80
CA LYS A 66 15.03 -0.76 1.13
C LYS A 66 15.80 -1.94 1.67
N ASN A 67 16.36 -2.76 0.78
CA ASN A 67 17.28 -3.84 1.09
C ASN A 67 18.56 -3.70 0.24
N ASN A 68 19.52 -4.62 0.40
CA ASN A 68 20.78 -4.59 -0.35
C ASN A 68 20.60 -4.76 -1.87
N ARG A 69 19.47 -5.33 -2.31
CA ARG A 69 19.13 -5.57 -3.73
C ARG A 69 18.35 -4.42 -4.36
N GLY A 70 17.82 -3.48 -3.57
CA GLY A 70 17.02 -2.34 -4.05
C GLY A 70 15.83 -2.03 -3.15
N PHE A 71 14.70 -1.68 -3.77
CA PHE A 71 13.47 -1.26 -3.10
C PHE A 71 12.32 -2.22 -3.37
N THR A 72 11.52 -2.50 -2.35
CA THR A 72 10.32 -3.37 -2.44
C THR A 72 9.11 -2.63 -1.88
N ILE A 73 7.97 -2.75 -2.55
CA ILE A 73 6.71 -2.16 -2.09
C ILE A 73 6.14 -2.93 -0.90
N LEU A 74 5.67 -2.21 0.11
CA LEU A 74 4.98 -2.79 1.25
C LEU A 74 3.47 -2.84 0.99
N ASN A 75 2.75 -3.64 1.78
CA ASN A 75 1.29 -3.70 1.71
C ASN A 75 0.64 -2.31 1.80
N ALA A 76 1.16 -1.42 2.66
CA ALA A 76 0.67 -0.05 2.77
C ALA A 76 0.89 0.76 1.48
N GLY A 77 2.01 0.56 0.77
CA GLY A 77 2.26 1.20 -0.52
C GLY A 77 1.29 0.72 -1.59
N LEU A 78 1.03 -0.59 -1.64
CA LEU A 78 0.08 -1.17 -2.59
C LEU A 78 -1.36 -0.74 -2.28
N ASP A 79 -1.74 -0.74 -1.00
CA ASP A 79 -3.04 -0.26 -0.53
C ASP A 79 -3.22 1.24 -0.88
N THR A 80 -2.18 2.07 -0.68
CA THR A 80 -2.18 3.50 -1.06
C THR A 80 -2.42 3.68 -2.56
N PHE A 81 -1.70 2.91 -3.38
CA PHE A 81 -1.86 2.93 -4.83
C PHE A 81 -3.28 2.53 -5.26
N ALA A 82 -3.82 1.46 -4.68
CA ALA A 82 -5.17 0.99 -4.96
C ALA A 82 -6.23 2.02 -4.56
N LEU A 83 -6.12 2.60 -3.35
CA LEU A 83 -7.03 3.65 -2.88
C LEU A 83 -6.99 4.88 -3.79
N LYS A 84 -5.79 5.29 -4.25
CA LYS A 84 -5.66 6.39 -5.19
C LYS A 84 -6.37 6.10 -6.52
N ILE A 85 -6.25 4.89 -7.06
CA ILE A 85 -6.97 4.49 -8.29
C ILE A 85 -8.49 4.54 -8.07
N LEU A 86 -8.99 4.01 -6.96
CA LEU A 86 -10.43 4.01 -6.68
C LEU A 86 -10.97 5.43 -6.53
N ALA A 87 -10.19 6.33 -5.91
CA ALA A 87 -10.52 7.75 -5.81
C ALA A 87 -10.50 8.45 -7.17
N GLU A 88 -9.45 8.27 -7.99
CA GLU A 88 -9.36 8.86 -9.33
C GLU A 88 -10.48 8.38 -10.28
N LYS A 89 -11.02 7.18 -10.05
CA LYS A 89 -12.16 6.64 -10.80
C LYS A 89 -13.53 7.01 -10.23
N ASN A 90 -13.58 7.85 -9.19
CA ASN A 90 -14.81 8.22 -8.47
C ASN A 90 -15.59 6.99 -7.95
N ILE A 91 -14.89 5.90 -7.62
CA ILE A 91 -15.50 4.69 -7.06
C ILE A 91 -15.69 4.85 -5.55
N ILE A 92 -14.77 5.54 -4.89
CA ILE A 92 -14.86 5.93 -3.48
C ILE A 92 -14.26 7.34 -3.33
N SER A 93 -14.68 8.08 -2.32
CA SER A 93 -14.12 9.36 -1.92
C SER A 93 -13.58 9.34 -0.48
N GLY A 94 -13.99 8.35 0.31
CA GLY A 94 -13.50 8.16 1.68
C GLY A 94 -13.44 6.69 2.09
N ILE A 95 -12.57 6.40 3.05
CA ILE A 95 -12.50 5.12 3.78
C ILE A 95 -12.87 5.40 5.24
N GLY A 96 -13.78 4.58 5.76
CA GLY A 96 -14.33 4.66 7.11
C GLY A 96 -13.75 3.61 8.05
N LYS A 97 -14.59 3.12 8.96
CA LYS A 97 -14.17 2.18 10.01
C LYS A 97 -13.97 0.78 9.45
N PRO A 98 -13.14 -0.06 10.11
CA PRO A 98 -13.09 -1.48 9.78
C PRO A 98 -14.43 -2.14 10.08
N ILE A 99 -14.97 -2.85 9.10
CA ILE A 99 -16.12 -3.75 9.25
C ILE A 99 -15.63 -5.08 9.84
N GLY A 100 -14.48 -5.57 9.36
CA GLY A 100 -13.89 -6.82 9.84
C GLY A 100 -12.42 -6.94 9.44
N VAL A 101 -11.58 -7.30 10.41
CA VAL A 101 -10.14 -7.52 10.21
C VAL A 101 -9.86 -9.00 10.42
N GLY A 102 -9.38 -9.67 9.39
CA GLY A 102 -9.20 -11.11 9.37
C GLY A 102 -7.77 -11.55 9.04
N LYS A 103 -7.60 -12.87 8.98
CA LYS A 103 -6.37 -13.52 8.53
C LYS A 103 -6.09 -13.18 7.06
N GLU A 104 -7.09 -13.36 6.21
CA GLU A 104 -6.91 -13.36 4.75
C GLU A 104 -7.43 -12.10 4.09
N SER A 105 -8.15 -11.25 4.84
CA SER A 105 -8.63 -9.97 4.33
C SER A 105 -8.95 -9.00 5.44
N ASP A 106 -8.88 -7.71 5.10
CA ASP A 106 -9.42 -6.62 5.90
C ASP A 106 -10.55 -5.94 5.11
N VAL A 107 -11.71 -5.75 5.73
CA VAL A 107 -12.89 -5.11 5.13
C VAL A 107 -13.16 -3.81 5.85
N TYR A 108 -13.27 -2.73 5.08
CA TYR A 108 -13.51 -1.38 5.58
C TYR A 108 -14.74 -0.77 4.92
N GLU A 109 -15.44 0.09 5.67
CA GLU A 109 -16.42 1.01 5.11
C GLU A 109 -15.75 1.97 4.14
N ALA A 110 -16.49 2.39 3.13
CA ALA A 110 -16.12 3.42 2.19
C ALA A 110 -17.36 4.23 1.82
N VAL A 111 -17.13 5.46 1.36
CA VAL A 111 -18.21 6.35 0.90
C VAL A 111 -17.89 6.87 -0.48
N THR A 112 -18.93 7.21 -1.25
CA THR A 112 -18.80 7.94 -2.51
C THR A 112 -19.04 9.44 -2.29
N ASP A 113 -18.78 10.27 -3.31
CA ASP A 113 -19.13 11.70 -3.28
C ASP A 113 -20.63 11.96 -3.10
N ARG A 114 -21.47 10.96 -3.41
CA ARG A 114 -22.94 11.01 -3.24
C ARG A 114 -23.41 10.47 -1.89
N GLN A 115 -22.48 10.25 -0.94
CA GLN A 115 -22.79 9.68 0.38
C GLN A 115 -23.36 8.25 0.32
N GLU A 116 -23.10 7.52 -0.76
CA GLU A 116 -23.45 6.10 -0.83
C GLU A 116 -22.41 5.27 -0.10
N GLU A 117 -22.85 4.37 0.78
CA GLU A 117 -21.99 3.45 1.50
C GLU A 117 -21.51 2.31 0.60
N ARG A 118 -20.24 1.96 0.73
CA ARG A 118 -19.59 0.83 0.05
C ARG A 118 -18.69 0.07 1.02
N ALA A 119 -18.32 -1.14 0.66
CA ALA A 119 -17.31 -1.92 1.37
C ALA A 119 -16.08 -2.11 0.47
N VAL A 120 -14.89 -1.85 1.01
CA VAL A 120 -13.61 -2.13 0.35
C VAL A 120 -12.95 -3.30 1.07
N LYS A 121 -12.72 -4.39 0.34
CA LYS A 121 -12.07 -5.60 0.83
C LYS A 121 -10.64 -5.67 0.32
N PHE A 122 -9.68 -5.61 1.25
CA PHE A 122 -8.27 -5.80 0.98
C PHE A 122 -7.87 -7.24 1.24
N PHE A 123 -7.29 -7.91 0.25
CA PHE A 123 -6.77 -9.26 0.41
C PHE A 123 -5.39 -9.25 1.09
N ARG A 124 -5.16 -10.24 1.97
CA ARG A 124 -3.98 -10.39 2.84
C ARG A 124 -3.44 -11.82 2.80
N ILE A 125 -3.25 -12.32 1.58
CA ILE A 125 -2.70 -13.67 1.36
C ILE A 125 -1.29 -13.73 1.99
N GLY A 126 -1.01 -14.79 2.75
CA GLY A 126 0.28 -14.98 3.42
C GLY A 126 0.47 -14.21 4.73
N ARG A 127 -0.56 -13.49 5.24
CA ARG A 127 -0.49 -12.91 6.58
C ARG A 127 -0.45 -14.02 7.64
N ILE A 128 0.69 -14.12 8.33
CA ILE A 128 0.85 -15.03 9.47
C ILE A 128 -0.07 -14.57 10.59
N SER A 129 -1.07 -15.39 10.90
CA SER A 129 -2.16 -15.12 11.86
C SER A 129 -1.83 -15.58 13.27
N PHE A 130 -0.76 -16.36 13.39
CA PHE A 130 -0.36 -17.03 14.61
C PHE A 130 1.08 -16.64 14.93
N ARG A 131 1.25 -15.61 15.77
CA ARG A 131 2.55 -15.26 16.36
C ARG A 131 2.72 -15.81 17.78
N GLU A 132 1.62 -16.21 18.43
CA GLU A 132 1.57 -16.65 19.84
C GLU A 132 0.77 -17.95 20.03
N VAL A 133 0.91 -18.96 19.16
CA VAL A 133 0.23 -20.26 19.36
C VAL A 133 0.55 -20.84 20.74
N THR A 134 1.81 -20.73 21.15
CA THR A 134 2.34 -21.26 22.41
C THR A 134 1.80 -20.57 23.66
N LYS A 135 1.25 -19.34 23.53
CA LYS A 135 0.78 -18.54 24.67
C LYS A 135 -0.74 -18.61 24.89
N LYS A 136 -1.51 -18.91 23.84
CA LYS A 136 -2.98 -18.81 23.86
C LYS A 136 -3.72 -20.13 23.67
N ARG A 137 -3.01 -21.25 23.52
CA ARG A 137 -3.60 -22.58 23.55
C ARG A 137 -3.01 -23.36 24.72
N SER A 138 -3.77 -23.44 25.81
CA SER A 138 -3.60 -24.51 26.78
C SER A 138 -4.02 -25.80 26.09
N PHE A 139 -3.06 -26.64 25.69
CA PHE A 139 -3.38 -28.04 25.46
C PHE A 139 -3.49 -28.64 26.87
N ALA A 140 -4.72 -28.86 27.32
CA ALA A 140 -5.01 -29.74 28.45
C ALA A 140 -4.91 -31.19 27.98
#